data_AF-A0A369ACZ9-F1
#
_entry.id   AF-A0A369ACZ9-F1
#
_cell.length_a   1.000
_cell.length_b   1.000
_cell.length_c   1.000
_cell.angle_alpha   90.00
_cell.angle_beta   90.00
_cell.angle_gamma   90.00
#
_symmetry.space_group_name_H-M   'P 1'
#
loop_
_entity.id
_entity.type
_entity.pdbx_description
1 polymer ?
#
loop_
_entity_poly.entity_id
_entity_poly.type
_entity_poly.pdbx_seq_one_letter_code
_entity_poly.pdbx_strand_id
1 'polypeptide(L)'
;MAESVGFIQCDFKHCEEIVEVKKAGGRRGTLYTICPSCGTNQGTGTNRQTWLNANLKASREEVENSRPEVTEEKAAEPNKTEVSSEQEQAEEVAEVKPEIKPKRLEAAPPALLGIMALLVTVVSAFLATKKSKEKTV
;
A
#
# COMPACT_ATOMS: atom_id res chain seq x y z
N MET A 1 17.29 -3.43 -14.72
CA MET A 1 17.85 -3.51 -13.35
C MET A 1 17.23 -2.39 -12.53
N ALA A 2 17.22 -2.47 -11.20
CA ALA A 2 16.66 -1.40 -10.39
C ALA A 2 17.69 -0.28 -10.19
N GLU A 3 17.25 0.97 -10.32
CA GLU A 3 18.12 2.16 -10.23
C GLU A 3 17.88 2.86 -8.91
N SER A 4 18.95 3.35 -8.28
CA SER A 4 18.85 4.24 -7.12
C SER A 4 18.36 5.61 -7.54
N VAL A 5 17.35 6.13 -6.85
CA VAL A 5 16.75 7.43 -7.18
C VAL A 5 17.00 8.46 -6.08
N GLY A 6 17.20 8.02 -4.84
CA GLY A 6 17.44 8.92 -3.72
C GLY A 6 17.27 8.25 -2.37
N PHE A 7 17.13 9.06 -1.34
CA PHE A 7 17.08 8.65 0.05
C PHE A 7 15.87 9.24 0.76
N ILE A 8 15.37 8.51 1.76
CA ILE A 8 14.30 8.97 2.66
C ILE A 8 14.51 8.40 4.06
N GLN A 9 13.80 8.93 5.06
CA GLN A 9 13.69 8.27 6.36
C GLN A 9 12.71 7.10 6.28
N CYS A 10 13.01 5.99 6.97
CA CYS A 10 12.13 4.83 7.02
C CYS A 10 10.74 5.18 7.60
N ASP A 11 9.66 4.64 7.00
CA ASP A 11 8.27 4.88 7.42
C ASP A 11 7.79 3.91 8.51
N PHE A 12 8.62 2.92 8.88
CA PHE A 12 8.29 1.97 9.93
C PHE A 12 8.35 2.62 11.31
N LYS A 13 7.36 2.29 12.15
CA LYS A 13 7.30 2.75 13.54
C LYS A 13 8.61 2.36 14.25
N HIS A 14 9.25 3.35 14.88
CA HIS A 14 10.53 3.21 15.61
C HIS A 14 11.76 2.89 14.75
N CYS A 15 11.69 3.04 13.42
CA CYS A 15 12.86 2.99 12.56
C CYS A 15 13.24 4.40 12.12
N GLU A 16 14.40 4.87 12.54
CA GLU A 16 14.93 6.19 12.17
C GLU A 16 16.06 6.11 11.14
N GLU A 17 16.24 4.93 10.53
CA GLU A 17 17.27 4.74 9.52
C GLU A 17 16.94 5.51 8.24
N ILE A 18 17.98 5.97 7.57
CA ILE A 18 17.88 6.53 6.23
C ILE A 18 18.02 5.39 5.24
N VAL A 19 17.04 5.29 4.37
CA VAL A 19 16.86 4.16 3.47
C VAL A 19 16.99 4.62 2.03
N GLU A 20 17.54 3.75 1.21
CA GLU A 20 17.68 3.97 -0.22
C GLU A 20 16.36 3.68 -0.92
N VAL A 21 15.91 4.62 -1.77
CA VAL A 21 14.75 4.45 -2.64
C VAL A 21 15.23 4.02 -4.02
N LYS A 22 14.70 2.89 -4.49
CA LYS A 22 14.99 2.34 -5.81
C LYS A 22 13.77 2.36 -6.70
N LYS A 23 13.99 2.49 -7.99
CA LYS A 23 12.98 2.35 -9.02
C LYS A 23 13.05 0.96 -9.63
N ALA A 24 11.94 0.23 -9.57
CA ALA A 24 11.83 -1.06 -10.22
C ALA A 24 11.93 -0.89 -11.75
N GLY A 25 12.64 -1.81 -12.41
CA GLY A 25 12.69 -1.85 -13.87
C GLY A 25 11.34 -2.22 -14.50
N GLY A 26 11.16 -1.87 -15.77
CA GLY A 26 9.96 -2.21 -16.56
C GLY A 26 8.95 -1.07 -16.68
N ARG A 27 7.80 -1.34 -17.33
CA ARG A 27 6.84 -0.32 -17.77
C ARG A 27 6.24 0.55 -16.66
N ARG A 28 6.13 0.01 -15.43
CA ARG A 28 5.46 0.70 -14.31
C ARG A 28 6.40 1.55 -13.45
N GLY A 29 7.71 1.30 -13.47
CA GLY A 29 8.69 2.16 -12.82
C GLY A 29 8.40 2.50 -11.35
N THR A 30 7.82 1.59 -10.57
CA THR A 30 7.38 1.85 -9.19
C THR A 30 8.56 2.00 -8.24
N LEU A 31 8.44 2.93 -7.30
CA LEU A 31 9.45 3.15 -6.26
C LEU A 31 9.29 2.15 -5.11
N TYR A 32 10.41 1.71 -4.55
CA TYR A 32 10.45 0.83 -3.39
C TYR A 32 11.64 1.20 -2.50
N THR A 33 11.60 0.80 -1.23
CA THR A 33 12.62 1.15 -0.25
C THR A 33 13.34 -0.10 0.21
N ILE A 34 14.63 0.03 0.51
CA ILE A 34 15.42 -1.01 1.17
C ILE A 34 15.95 -0.44 2.47
N CYS A 35 15.41 -0.94 3.58
CA CYS A 35 15.84 -0.61 4.94
C CYS A 35 16.71 -1.74 5.50
N PRO A 36 17.89 -1.46 6.07
CA PRO A 36 18.71 -2.50 6.71
C PRO A 36 18.01 -3.11 7.93
N SER A 37 17.24 -2.34 8.71
CA SER A 37 16.50 -2.85 9.87
C SER A 37 15.15 -3.49 9.53
N CYS A 38 14.34 -2.88 8.67
CA CYS A 38 12.97 -3.32 8.38
C CYS A 38 12.84 -4.21 7.13
N GLY A 39 13.91 -4.34 6.34
CA GLY A 39 13.91 -5.07 5.08
C GLY A 39 13.39 -4.25 3.89
N THR A 40 12.93 -4.95 2.85
CA THR A 40 12.50 -4.32 1.59
C THR A 40 10.99 -4.14 1.54
N ASN A 41 10.52 -2.92 1.28
CA ASN A 41 9.10 -2.62 1.09
C ASN A 41 8.81 -2.28 -0.38
N GLN A 42 8.19 -3.23 -1.10
CA GLN A 42 7.82 -3.14 -2.52
C GLN A 42 6.35 -2.74 -2.75
N GLY A 43 5.68 -2.14 -1.76
CA GLY A 43 4.28 -1.74 -1.86
C GLY A 43 4.03 -0.75 -3.01
N THR A 44 3.09 -1.07 -3.90
CA THR A 44 2.75 -0.29 -5.12
C THR A 44 1.53 0.60 -4.96
N GLY A 45 0.98 0.72 -3.74
CA GLY A 45 -0.21 1.53 -3.48
C GLY A 45 0.01 3.02 -3.75
N THR A 46 -1.00 3.71 -4.29
CA THR A 46 -0.94 5.11 -4.70
C THR A 46 -0.44 6.02 -3.59
N ASN A 47 -1.01 5.93 -2.39
CA ASN A 47 -0.62 6.77 -1.25
C ASN A 47 0.87 6.62 -0.91
N ARG A 48 1.38 5.39 -0.97
CA ARG A 48 2.79 5.12 -0.72
C ARG A 48 3.67 5.70 -1.81
N GLN A 49 3.33 5.50 -3.08
CA GLN A 49 4.09 6.06 -4.18
C GLN A 49 4.10 7.60 -4.12
N THR A 50 2.97 8.24 -3.78
CA THR A 50 2.91 9.68 -3.58
C THR A 50 3.80 10.13 -2.41
N TRP A 51 3.76 9.43 -1.28
CA TRP A 51 4.62 9.73 -0.13
C TRP A 51 6.10 9.57 -0.45
N LEU A 52 6.48 8.50 -1.15
CA LEU A 52 7.86 8.28 -1.59
C LEU A 52 8.35 9.43 -2.48
N ASN A 53 7.56 9.86 -3.46
CA ASN A 53 7.92 10.97 -4.33
C ASN A 53 8.00 12.31 -3.58
N ALA A 54 7.12 12.54 -2.61
CA ALA A 54 7.08 13.79 -1.86
C ALA A 54 8.24 13.94 -0.86
N ASN A 55 8.76 12.83 -0.35
CA ASN A 55 9.82 12.83 0.67
C ASN A 55 11.19 12.47 0.10
N LEU A 56 11.28 12.10 -1.19
CA LEU A 56 12.53 11.73 -1.84
C LEU A 56 13.55 12.86 -1.80
N LYS A 57 14.72 12.57 -1.25
CA LYS A 57 15.86 13.47 -1.22
C LYS A 57 16.99 12.97 -2.11
N ALA A 58 17.79 13.90 -2.63
CA ALA A 58 18.87 13.55 -3.56
C ALA A 58 20.05 12.91 -2.83
N SER A 59 20.30 13.30 -1.58
CA SER A 59 21.41 12.80 -0.78
C SER A 59 20.96 12.41 0.63
N ARG A 60 21.82 11.64 1.31
CA ARG A 60 21.57 11.20 2.69
C ARG A 60 21.63 12.37 3.67
N GLU A 61 22.55 13.30 3.45
CA GLU A 61 22.76 14.48 4.29
C GLU A 61 21.54 15.40 4.27
N GLU A 62 20.84 15.50 3.13
CA GLU A 62 19.60 16.27 3.02
C GLU A 62 18.48 15.68 3.91
N VAL A 63 18.44 14.36 4.07
CA VAL A 63 17.50 13.70 4.98
C VAL A 63 17.87 14.00 6.44
N GLU A 64 19.15 13.89 6.80
CA GLU A 64 19.65 14.15 8.15
C GLU A 64 19.38 15.61 8.59
N ASN A 65 19.66 16.58 7.73
CA ASN A 65 19.45 18.00 8.00
C ASN A 65 17.97 18.41 8.07
N SER A 66 17.08 17.62 7.48
CA SER A 66 15.63 17.86 7.55
C SER A 66 15.01 17.38 8.87
N ARG A 67 15.78 16.65 9.69
CA ARG A 67 15.32 16.17 10.98
C ARG A 67 15.27 17.34 11.97
N PRO A 68 14.14 17.58 12.65
CA PRO A 68 14.12 18.54 13.75
C PRO A 68 15.05 18.03 14.86
N GLU A 69 16.02 18.84 15.25
CA GLU A 69 16.89 18.56 16.41
C GLU A 69 16.01 18.42 17.65
N VAL A 70 16.04 17.23 18.27
CA VAL A 70 15.41 17.02 19.57
C VAL A 70 16.34 17.62 20.60
N THR A 71 16.02 18.81 21.10
CA THR A 71 16.75 19.44 22.21
C THR A 71 16.61 18.55 23.45
N GLU A 72 17.71 17.94 23.88
CA GLU A 72 17.77 17.12 25.09
C GLU A 72 17.51 17.98 26.35
N GLU A 73 16.32 17.88 26.95
CA GLU A 73 16.04 18.44 28.27
C GLU A 73 16.44 17.43 29.36
N LYS A 74 17.68 17.60 29.83
CA LYS A 74 18.22 17.38 31.19
C LYS A 74 17.54 16.32 32.11
N ALA A 75 18.32 15.25 32.32
CA ALA A 75 18.32 14.24 33.39
C ALA A 75 17.51 14.47 34.69
N ALA A 76 16.82 13.40 35.11
CA ALA A 76 16.79 12.95 36.50
C ALA A 76 16.72 11.40 36.56
N GLU A 77 17.73 10.80 37.21
CA GLU A 77 17.88 9.36 37.46
C GLU A 77 17.13 8.92 38.78
N PRO A 78 17.30 7.69 39.35
CA PRO A 78 16.23 6.68 39.39
C PRO A 78 15.97 6.06 40.80
N ASN A 79 14.92 5.24 40.94
CA ASN A 79 14.80 4.15 41.94
C ASN A 79 13.63 3.24 41.52
N LYS A 80 13.85 2.01 40.99
CA LYS A 80 13.86 0.70 41.70
C LYS A 80 12.53 0.44 42.46
N THR A 81 11.84 -0.69 42.39
CA THR A 81 12.24 -2.11 42.17
C THR A 81 10.94 -2.98 42.27
N GLU A 82 10.65 -3.89 41.32
CA GLU A 82 10.49 -5.38 41.47
C GLU A 82 9.02 -5.85 41.22
N VAL A 83 8.62 -7.05 40.73
CA VAL A 83 9.19 -8.38 40.37
C VAL A 83 8.01 -9.21 39.78
N SER A 84 8.08 -9.91 38.64
CA SER A 84 8.59 -11.30 38.37
C SER A 84 7.48 -12.37 38.22
N SER A 85 7.70 -13.30 37.25
CA SER A 85 7.31 -14.74 37.25
C SER A 85 5.81 -15.11 37.25
N GLU A 86 5.28 -16.24 36.75
CA GLU A 86 5.71 -17.44 36.01
C GLU A 86 4.42 -18.19 35.52
N GLN A 87 4.58 -19.11 34.56
CA GLN A 87 3.75 -20.24 34.07
C GLN A 87 2.40 -20.66 34.73
N GLU A 88 1.44 -21.13 33.91
CA GLU A 88 0.78 -22.45 34.12
C GLU A 88 0.04 -23.00 32.87
N GLN A 89 -0.04 -24.34 32.80
CA GLN A 89 -0.49 -25.24 31.71
C GLN A 89 -2.00 -25.53 31.68
N ALA A 90 -2.39 -26.43 30.75
CA ALA A 90 -3.60 -27.26 30.62
C ALA A 90 -4.65 -26.71 29.63
N GLU A 91 -4.80 -27.26 28.41
CA GLU A 91 -5.27 -28.60 27.99
C GLU A 91 -6.81 -28.76 28.07
N GLU A 92 -7.34 -29.40 27.02
CA GLU A 92 -8.66 -30.07 26.92
C GLU A 92 -9.78 -29.43 26.03
N VAL A 93 -9.70 -29.80 24.74
CA VAL A 93 -10.70 -30.55 23.94
C VAL A 93 -12.19 -30.21 24.10
N ALA A 94 -12.84 -29.79 23.00
CA ALA A 94 -14.02 -30.48 22.45
C ALA A 94 -14.29 -30.14 20.96
N GLU A 95 -14.61 -31.21 20.21
CA GLU A 95 -15.04 -31.38 18.81
C GLU A 95 -16.10 -30.37 18.30
N VAL A 96 -16.35 -30.15 16.99
CA VAL A 96 -16.99 -31.08 16.02
C VAL A 96 -16.80 -30.60 14.55
N LYS A 97 -16.21 -31.47 13.72
CA LYS A 97 -16.55 -32.00 12.36
C LYS A 97 -17.28 -31.12 11.27
N PRO A 98 -17.40 -31.56 9.99
CA PRO A 98 -16.76 -30.92 8.82
C PRO A 98 -17.73 -30.56 7.66
N GLU A 99 -17.14 -30.17 6.51
CA GLU A 99 -17.74 -30.06 5.16
C GLU A 99 -18.72 -28.88 4.96
N ILE A 100 -18.60 -28.08 3.91
CA ILE A 100 -19.03 -28.40 2.54
C ILE A 100 -18.37 -27.38 1.59
N LYS A 101 -17.71 -27.87 0.53
CA LYS A 101 -17.41 -27.05 -0.66
C LYS A 101 -18.72 -26.73 -1.39
N PRO A 102 -18.89 -25.52 -1.93
CA PRO A 102 -19.57 -25.43 -3.20
C PRO A 102 -18.79 -24.60 -4.24
N LYS A 103 -18.60 -25.25 -5.39
CA LYS A 103 -18.45 -24.72 -6.75
C LYS A 103 -17.84 -23.33 -6.90
N ARG A 104 -16.54 -23.34 -7.24
CA ARG A 104 -15.88 -22.30 -8.02
C ARG A 104 -16.62 -22.13 -9.35
N LEU A 105 -17.51 -21.14 -9.44
CA LEU A 105 -17.98 -20.62 -10.72
C LEU A 105 -16.88 -19.70 -11.23
N GLU A 106 -16.27 -20.08 -12.35
CA GLU A 106 -15.35 -19.20 -13.07
C GLU A 106 -16.11 -17.92 -13.44
N ALA A 107 -15.76 -16.82 -12.78
CA ALA A 107 -16.25 -15.50 -13.14
C ALA A 107 -15.69 -15.17 -14.53
N ALA A 108 -16.55 -15.15 -15.53
CA ALA A 108 -16.20 -14.68 -16.86
C ALA A 108 -15.63 -13.25 -16.74
N PRO A 109 -14.54 -12.92 -17.47
CA PRO A 109 -13.83 -11.67 -17.27
C PRO A 109 -14.75 -10.46 -17.51
N PRO A 110 -14.69 -9.43 -16.66
CA PRO A 110 -15.61 -8.28 -16.66
C PRO A 110 -15.60 -7.46 -17.97
N ALA A 111 -14.62 -7.71 -18.84
CA ALA A 111 -14.48 -7.04 -20.12
C ALA A 111 -15.62 -7.36 -21.12
N LEU A 112 -16.22 -8.56 -21.07
CA LEU A 112 -17.25 -8.96 -22.03
C LEU A 112 -18.63 -8.35 -21.72
N LEU A 113 -18.97 -8.14 -20.44
CA LEU A 113 -20.23 -7.50 -20.04
C LEU A 113 -20.26 -6.00 -20.35
N GLY A 114 -19.11 -5.32 -20.22
CA GLY A 114 -19.01 -3.88 -20.49
C GLY A 114 -19.28 -3.51 -21.95
N ILE A 115 -18.82 -4.33 -22.90
CA ILE A 115 -18.99 -4.06 -24.34
C ILE A 115 -20.47 -4.15 -24.76
N MET A 116 -21.23 -5.09 -24.19
CA MET A 116 -22.65 -5.26 -24.52
C MET A 116 -23.50 -4.08 -24.03
N ALA A 117 -23.23 -3.54 -22.84
CA ALA A 117 -23.94 -2.37 -22.32
C ALA A 117 -23.68 -1.11 -23.16
N LEU A 118 -22.45 -0.95 -23.68
CA LEU A 118 -22.09 0.18 -24.53
C LEU A 118 -22.79 0.13 -25.90
N LEU A 119 -22.90 -1.06 -26.50
CA LEU A 119 -23.59 -1.22 -27.79
C LEU A 119 -25.09 -0.91 -27.69
N VAL A 120 -25.76 -1.34 -26.62
CA VAL A 120 -27.21 -1.07 -26.41
C VAL A 120 -27.48 0.43 -26.26
N THR A 121 -26.65 1.15 -25.49
CA THR A 121 -26.83 2.59 -25.27
C THR A 121 -26.63 3.39 -26.55
N VAL A 122 -25.60 3.08 -27.36
CA VAL A 122 -25.35 3.77 -28.64
C VAL A 122 -26.51 3.56 -29.62
N VAL A 123 -27.04 2.34 -29.75
CA VAL A 123 -28.19 2.07 -30.64
C VAL A 123 -29.44 2.82 -30.17
N SER A 124 -29.71 2.85 -28.85
CA SER A 124 -30.88 3.56 -28.31
C SER A 124 -30.81 5.08 -28.54
N ALA A 125 -29.64 5.69 -28.38
CA ALA A 125 -29.43 7.12 -28.64
C ALA A 125 -29.57 7.45 -30.13
N PHE A 126 -29.09 6.58 -31.02
CA PHE A 126 -29.22 6.77 -32.47
C PHE A 126 -30.68 6.67 -32.95
N LEU A 127 -31.48 5.78 -32.36
CA LEU A 127 -32.92 5.70 -32.66
C LEU A 127 -33.71 6.89 -32.09
N ALA A 128 -33.34 7.39 -30.91
CA ALA A 128 -33.99 8.55 -30.31
C ALA A 128 -33.76 9.84 -31.14
N THR A 129 -32.54 10.04 -31.65
CA THR A 129 -32.21 11.22 -32.47
C THR A 129 -32.87 11.21 -33.85
N LYS A 130 -33.18 10.04 -34.43
CA LYS A 130 -33.96 9.94 -35.67
C LYS A 130 -35.42 10.34 -35.49
N LYS A 131 -36.05 10.03 -34.34
CA LYS A 131 -37.45 10.40 -34.06
C LYS A 131 -37.68 11.90 -33.83
N SER A 132 -36.66 12.66 -33.41
CA SER A 132 -36.83 14.10 -33.14
C SER A 132 -36.81 14.99 -34.39
N LYS A 133 -36.24 14.53 -35.51
CA LYS A 133 -36.22 15.34 -36.75
C LYS A 133 -37.56 15.36 -37.50
N GLU A 134 -38.55 14.58 -37.07
CA GLU A 134 -39.86 14.45 -37.72
C GLU A 134 -40.95 15.36 -37.13
N LYS A 135 -40.64 16.18 -36.11
CA LYS A 135 -41.64 16.96 -35.35
C LYS A 135 -41.43 18.48 -35.33
N THR A 136 -40.69 19.05 -36.26
CA THR A 136 -40.62 20.51 -36.42
C THR A 136 -40.91 20.91 -37.86
N VAL A 137 -42.20 21.00 -38.19
CA VAL A 137 -42.79 21.81 -39.27
C VAL A 137 -43.98 22.52 -38.68
#